data_AF-A0A1Q9MSP5-F1
#
_entry.id   AF-A0A1Q9MSP5-F1
#
_cell.length_a   1.000
_cell.length_b   1.000
_cell.length_c   1.000
_cell.angle_alpha   90.00
_cell.angle_beta   90.00
_cell.angle_gamma   90.00
#
_symmetry.space_group_name_H-M   'P 1'
#
loop_
_entity.id
_entity.type
_entity.pdbx_description
1 polymer ?
#
loop_
_entity_poly.entity_id
_entity_poly.type
_entity_poly.pdbx_seq_one_letter_code
_entity_poly.pdbx_strand_id
1 'polypeptide(L)'
;MEMLELEFVNGENLQKFTVDSNLLPLARIVLIIEELASILAYLHQHGIIYMDIKAKNVLVLPKGIKLLDFGMTQFIDRGREPKGTVYSLLSTPEYVPPEMATTFSATSAADVFQLGILFYQLVAGCHPFARVAFTEGDAYRESEQLKYALANVYVQPNFQHPRFSECGNLTDILKLMLNKNPQDRPTANDVTSLFAKWSQAGGIDDGRDGTH
;
A
#
# COMPACT_ATOMS: atom_id res chain seq x y z
N MET A 1 -3.97 28.27 -8.31
CA MET A 1 -2.60 28.01 -7.80
C MET A 1 -2.33 26.50 -7.89
N GLU A 2 -2.45 25.89 -9.08
CA GLU A 2 -2.38 24.43 -9.27
C GLU A 2 -1.19 23.99 -10.16
N MET A 3 -0.51 24.92 -10.83
CA MET A 3 0.60 24.58 -11.74
C MET A 3 1.95 24.37 -11.04
N LEU A 4 2.12 24.79 -9.78
CA LEU A 4 3.40 24.67 -9.07
C LEU A 4 3.60 23.34 -8.33
N GLU A 5 2.52 22.59 -8.04
CA GLU A 5 2.63 21.28 -7.36
C GLU A 5 2.95 20.12 -8.34
N LEU A 6 2.58 20.25 -9.62
CA LEU A 6 2.82 19.23 -10.64
C LEU A 6 4.29 19.10 -11.06
N GLU A 7 5.10 20.13 -10.86
CA GLU A 7 6.53 20.10 -11.21
C GLU A 7 7.39 19.33 -10.19
N PHE A 8 6.94 19.17 -8.93
CA PHE A 8 7.80 18.69 -7.84
C PHE A 8 7.93 17.16 -7.71
N VAL A 9 7.27 16.39 -8.59
CA VAL A 9 7.24 14.91 -8.50
C VAL A 9 7.57 14.20 -9.82
N ASN A 10 8.08 14.91 -10.83
CA ASN A 10 8.39 14.29 -12.10
C ASN A 10 9.65 13.41 -12.03
N GLY A 11 9.47 12.09 -12.10
CA GLY A 11 10.58 11.14 -12.22
C GLY A 11 11.18 10.66 -10.90
N GLU A 12 10.52 10.94 -9.77
CA GLU A 12 10.91 10.41 -8.46
C GLU A 12 9.94 9.32 -7.99
N ASN A 13 10.49 8.37 -7.24
CA ASN A 13 9.67 7.34 -6.61
C ASN A 13 9.03 7.86 -5.32
N LEU A 14 8.05 7.13 -4.79
CA LEU A 14 7.30 7.55 -3.62
C LEU A 14 8.08 7.54 -2.30
N GLN A 15 9.30 6.99 -2.26
CA GLN A 15 10.04 6.77 -1.01
C GLN A 15 10.26 8.04 -0.20
N LYS A 16 10.50 9.18 -0.85
CA LYS A 16 10.71 10.45 -0.14
C LYS A 16 9.43 11.01 0.50
N PHE A 17 8.26 10.49 0.13
CA PHE A 17 6.95 10.92 0.63
C PHE A 17 6.39 10.02 1.73
N THR A 18 7.19 9.06 2.22
CA THR A 18 6.82 8.17 3.32
C THR A 18 7.48 8.60 4.64
N VAL A 19 7.74 9.90 4.82
CA VAL A 19 8.29 10.49 6.05
C VAL A 19 7.49 11.73 6.42
N ASP A 20 7.26 11.96 7.72
CA ASP A 20 6.39 13.04 8.22
C ASP A 20 6.75 14.44 7.70
N SER A 21 8.04 14.70 7.53
CA SER A 21 8.55 16.00 7.06
C SER A 21 8.27 16.29 5.58
N ASN A 22 7.77 15.33 4.81
CA ASN A 22 7.62 15.46 3.36
C ASN A 22 6.41 14.67 2.83
N LEU A 23 5.30 14.66 3.55
CA LEU A 23 4.10 13.95 3.09
C LEU A 23 3.38 14.68 1.95
N LEU A 24 2.72 13.91 1.09
CA LEU A 24 1.87 14.45 0.02
C LEU A 24 0.53 14.98 0.56
N PRO A 25 -0.11 15.92 -0.17
CA PRO A 25 -1.52 16.27 0.06
C PRO A 25 -2.41 15.02 -0.05
N LEU A 26 -3.44 14.91 0.81
CA LEU A 26 -4.28 13.71 0.88
C LEU A 26 -4.97 13.41 -0.46
N ALA A 27 -5.43 14.45 -1.17
CA ALA A 27 -6.03 14.31 -2.50
C ALA A 27 -5.07 13.63 -3.50
N ARG A 28 -3.77 13.95 -3.43
CA ARG A 28 -2.76 13.33 -4.29
C ARG A 28 -2.51 11.87 -3.92
N ILE A 29 -2.49 11.56 -2.62
CA ILE A 29 -2.36 10.18 -2.12
C ILE A 29 -3.51 9.34 -2.64
N VAL A 30 -4.75 9.83 -2.54
CA VAL A 30 -5.94 9.13 -3.01
C VAL A 30 -5.83 8.78 -4.50
N LEU A 31 -5.47 9.74 -5.35
CA LEU A 31 -5.29 9.51 -6.79
C LEU A 31 -4.24 8.43 -7.08
N ILE A 32 -3.12 8.44 -6.35
CA ILE A 32 -2.04 7.45 -6.51
C ILE A 32 -2.52 6.06 -6.12
N ILE A 33 -3.20 5.92 -4.98
CA ILE A 33 -3.67 4.63 -4.48
C ILE A 33 -4.78 4.06 -5.36
N GLU A 34 -5.69 4.89 -5.85
CA GLU A 34 -6.74 4.49 -6.79
C GLU A 34 -6.16 3.99 -8.12
N GLU A 35 -5.14 4.69 -8.65
CA GLU A 35 -4.44 4.28 -9.88
C GLU A 35 -3.69 2.96 -9.67
N LEU A 36 -3.00 2.80 -8.54
CA LEU A 36 -2.34 1.53 -8.17
C LEU A 36 -3.34 0.38 -8.03
N ALA A 37 -4.47 0.61 -7.36
CA ALA A 37 -5.53 -0.39 -7.21
C ALA A 37 -6.09 -0.80 -8.59
N SER A 38 -6.25 0.16 -9.50
CA SER A 38 -6.71 -0.09 -10.88
C SER A 38 -5.69 -0.93 -11.66
N ILE A 39 -4.39 -0.63 -11.55
CA ILE A 39 -3.32 -1.43 -12.17
C ILE A 39 -3.31 -2.86 -11.61
N LEU A 40 -3.39 -3.01 -10.29
CA LEU A 40 -3.45 -4.33 -9.65
C LEU A 40 -4.68 -5.12 -10.07
N ALA A 41 -5.85 -4.48 -10.14
CA ALA A 41 -7.08 -5.12 -10.61
C ALA A 41 -6.92 -5.66 -12.04
N TYR A 42 -6.30 -4.88 -12.93
CA TYR A 42 -5.98 -5.31 -14.29
C TYR A 42 -5.01 -6.51 -14.29
N LEU A 43 -3.92 -6.46 -13.51
CA LEU A 43 -2.95 -7.56 -13.43
C LEU A 43 -3.62 -8.84 -12.89
N HIS A 44 -4.39 -8.73 -11.81
CA HIS A 44 -5.08 -9.86 -11.17
C HIS A 44 -6.08 -10.52 -12.12
N GLN A 45 -6.82 -9.75 -12.92
CA GLN A 45 -7.71 -10.30 -13.97
C GLN A 45 -6.96 -11.13 -15.03
N HIS A 46 -5.69 -10.81 -15.28
CA HIS A 46 -4.83 -11.53 -16.22
C HIS A 46 -4.01 -12.64 -15.53
N GLY A 47 -4.30 -12.95 -14.26
CA GLY A 47 -3.58 -13.96 -13.50
C GLY A 47 -2.15 -13.53 -13.16
N ILE A 48 -1.87 -12.23 -13.06
CA ILE A 48 -0.56 -11.70 -12.70
C ILE A 48 -0.63 -11.13 -11.29
N ILE A 49 0.29 -11.53 -10.40
CA ILE A 49 0.44 -11.00 -9.04
C ILE A 49 1.75 -10.23 -8.98
N TYR A 50 1.74 -8.97 -8.60
CA TYR A 50 2.91 -8.09 -8.73
C TYR A 50 3.98 -8.33 -7.65
N MET A 51 3.56 -8.55 -6.40
CA MET A 51 4.32 -9.01 -5.23
C MET A 51 5.38 -8.07 -4.65
N ASP A 52 5.54 -6.86 -5.19
CA ASP A 52 6.56 -5.92 -4.70
C ASP A 52 6.05 -4.47 -4.65
N ILE A 53 4.79 -4.27 -4.23
CA ILE A 53 4.24 -2.93 -4.00
C ILE A 53 4.96 -2.29 -2.81
N LYS A 54 5.67 -1.20 -3.07
CA LYS A 54 6.36 -0.38 -2.07
C LYS A 54 6.75 0.96 -2.66
N ALA A 55 7.04 1.92 -1.80
CA ALA A 55 7.26 3.31 -2.22
C ALA A 55 8.37 3.46 -3.29
N LYS A 56 9.49 2.75 -3.13
CA LYS A 56 10.60 2.78 -4.10
C LYS A 56 10.26 2.25 -5.51
N ASN A 57 9.21 1.44 -5.64
CA ASN A 57 8.80 0.83 -6.91
C ASN A 57 7.67 1.60 -7.61
N VAL A 58 7.18 2.70 -7.04
CA VAL A 58 6.15 3.53 -7.65
C VAL A 58 6.76 4.84 -8.09
N LEU A 59 6.91 5.02 -9.40
CA LEU A 59 7.37 6.26 -10.02
C LEU A 59 6.19 7.18 -10.24
N VAL A 60 6.28 8.44 -9.79
CA VAL A 60 5.28 9.45 -10.10
C VAL A 60 5.68 10.19 -11.37
N LEU A 61 4.69 10.38 -12.24
CA LEU A 61 4.84 11.04 -13.54
C LEU A 61 3.83 12.20 -13.62
N PRO A 62 4.03 13.17 -14.53
CA PRO A 62 3.09 14.28 -14.71
C PRO A 62 1.66 13.85 -15.05
N LYS A 63 1.49 12.63 -15.61
CA LYS A 63 0.20 12.09 -16.07
C LYS A 63 -0.21 10.79 -15.36
N GLY A 64 0.27 10.54 -14.14
CA GLY A 64 -0.11 9.35 -13.38
C GLY A 64 1.09 8.71 -12.68
N ILE A 65 1.08 7.39 -12.58
CA ILE A 65 2.15 6.61 -11.97
C ILE A 65 2.64 5.48 -12.87
N LYS A 66 3.80 4.94 -12.54
CA LYS A 66 4.33 3.74 -13.18
C LYS A 66 4.93 2.81 -12.13
N LEU A 67 4.53 1.54 -12.18
CA LEU A 67 5.21 0.48 -11.44
C LEU A 67 6.56 0.17 -12.10
N LEU A 68 7.59 0.10 -11.26
CA LEU A 68 8.94 -0.32 -11.62
C LEU A 68 9.12 -1.81 -11.27
N ASP A 69 10.31 -2.37 -11.50
CA ASP A 69 10.77 -3.67 -10.99
C ASP A 69 9.71 -4.80 -10.89
N PHE A 70 9.58 -5.57 -11.97
CA PHE A 70 8.71 -6.74 -12.05
C PHE A 70 9.44 -8.04 -11.63
N GLY A 71 10.60 -7.94 -10.97
CA GLY A 71 11.43 -9.11 -10.61
C GLY A 71 10.76 -10.11 -9.69
N MET A 72 9.75 -9.68 -8.93
CA MET A 72 8.95 -10.50 -8.02
C MET A 72 7.62 -10.94 -8.60
N THR A 73 7.22 -10.42 -9.77
CA THR A 73 5.92 -10.67 -10.38
C THR A 73 5.73 -12.14 -10.72
N GLN A 74 4.55 -12.67 -10.40
CA GLN A 74 4.16 -14.05 -10.62
C GLN A 74 2.99 -14.17 -11.60
N PHE A 75 3.05 -15.22 -12.41
CA PHE A 75 1.95 -15.63 -13.28
C PHE A 75 1.27 -16.84 -12.66
N ILE A 76 -0.01 -16.71 -12.33
CA ILE A 76 -0.87 -17.80 -11.90
C ILE A 76 -1.17 -18.64 -13.15
N ASP A 77 -0.28 -19.58 -13.44
CA ASP A 77 -0.54 -20.59 -14.46
C ASP A 77 -1.65 -21.51 -13.95
N ARG A 78 -2.71 -21.75 -14.74
CA ARG A 78 -3.93 -22.49 -14.34
C ARG A 78 -3.71 -24.00 -14.13
N GLY A 79 -2.53 -24.41 -13.68
CA GLY A 79 -2.16 -25.81 -13.45
C GLY A 79 -0.83 -26.03 -12.73
N ARG A 80 -0.17 -24.98 -12.19
CA ARG A 80 1.03 -25.12 -11.36
C ARG A 80 0.90 -24.30 -10.09
N GLU A 81 1.06 -24.95 -8.95
CA GLU A 81 1.19 -24.26 -7.66
C GLU A 81 2.36 -23.25 -7.74
N PRO A 82 2.18 -22.02 -7.25
CA PRO A 82 3.27 -21.06 -7.13
C PRO A 82 4.42 -21.71 -6.34
N LYS A 83 5.68 -21.52 -6.78
CA LYS A 83 6.86 -22.06 -6.08
C LYS A 83 7.09 -21.30 -4.77
N GLY A 84 6.27 -21.55 -3.75
CA GLY A 84 6.15 -20.70 -2.57
C GLY A 84 7.47 -20.42 -1.86
N THR A 85 8.35 -21.40 -1.74
CA THR A 85 9.49 -21.37 -0.80
C THR A 85 10.49 -20.22 -0.99
N VAL A 86 10.54 -19.54 -2.15
CA VAL A 86 11.54 -18.49 -2.44
C VAL A 86 11.02 -17.08 -2.11
N TYR A 87 9.70 -16.85 -2.11
CA TYR A 87 9.17 -15.47 -2.16
C TYR A 87 9.28 -14.70 -0.85
N SER A 88 9.05 -15.32 0.31
CA SER A 88 9.20 -14.60 1.59
C SER A 88 10.65 -14.24 1.91
N LEU A 89 11.62 -14.93 1.29
CA LEU A 89 13.06 -14.63 1.44
C LEU A 89 13.53 -13.50 0.51
N LEU A 90 12.88 -13.31 -0.64
CA LEU A 90 13.24 -12.26 -1.62
C LEU A 90 12.42 -10.98 -1.44
N SER A 91 11.28 -11.04 -0.74
CA SER A 91 10.44 -9.88 -0.47
C SER A 91 11.10 -8.92 0.51
N THR A 92 10.82 -7.62 0.37
CA THR A 92 11.27 -6.62 1.37
C THR A 92 10.55 -6.88 2.70
N PRO A 93 11.24 -7.18 3.82
CA PRO A 93 10.61 -7.71 5.03
C PRO A 93 9.48 -6.84 5.59
N GLU A 94 9.62 -5.51 5.47
CA GLU A 94 8.63 -4.53 5.92
C GLU A 94 7.28 -4.66 5.20
N TYR A 95 7.27 -5.14 3.96
CA TYR A 95 6.06 -5.28 3.14
C TYR A 95 5.52 -6.71 3.09
N VAL A 96 6.12 -7.66 3.84
CA VAL A 96 5.68 -9.07 3.79
C VAL A 96 4.29 -9.21 4.44
N PRO A 97 3.28 -9.67 3.70
CA PRO A 97 1.96 -9.97 4.27
C PRO A 97 2.03 -11.12 5.29
N PRO A 98 1.21 -11.09 6.35
CA PRO A 98 1.24 -12.09 7.44
C PRO A 98 1.18 -13.54 6.96
N GLU A 99 0.32 -13.84 5.98
CA GLU A 99 0.10 -15.18 5.45
C GLU A 99 1.29 -15.71 4.64
N MET A 100 2.15 -14.85 4.12
CA MET A 100 3.33 -15.27 3.36
C MET A 100 4.44 -15.81 4.25
N ALA A 101 4.42 -15.52 5.54
CA ALA A 101 5.36 -16.10 6.49
C ALA A 101 5.11 -17.60 6.73
N THR A 102 3.88 -18.08 6.48
CA THR A 102 3.48 -19.47 6.69
C THR A 102 3.27 -20.23 5.39
N THR A 103 2.54 -19.64 4.44
CA THR A 103 2.18 -20.30 3.17
C THR A 103 3.23 -20.11 2.09
N PHE A 104 4.10 -19.09 2.26
CA PHE A 104 5.06 -18.62 1.26
C PHE A 104 4.44 -18.35 -0.13
N SER A 105 3.12 -18.23 -0.24
CA SER A 105 2.43 -18.21 -1.53
C SER A 105 2.10 -16.78 -1.95
N ALA A 106 2.39 -16.46 -3.20
CA ALA A 106 1.94 -15.22 -3.82
C ALA A 106 0.43 -15.27 -4.06
N THR A 107 -0.31 -14.25 -3.64
CA THR A 107 -1.76 -14.13 -3.88
C THR A 107 -2.14 -12.70 -4.23
N SER A 108 -3.27 -12.50 -4.91
CA SER A 108 -3.80 -11.15 -5.16
C SER A 108 -4.06 -10.38 -3.86
N ALA A 109 -4.42 -11.07 -2.77
CA ALA A 109 -4.59 -10.46 -1.45
C ALA A 109 -3.28 -9.96 -0.82
N ALA A 110 -2.14 -10.53 -1.21
CA ALA A 110 -0.81 -10.07 -0.80
C ALA A 110 -0.52 -8.68 -1.38
N ASP A 111 -0.80 -8.46 -2.67
CA ASP A 111 -0.64 -7.14 -3.31
C ASP A 111 -1.52 -6.07 -2.64
N VAL A 112 -2.75 -6.42 -2.25
CA VAL A 112 -3.66 -5.49 -1.55
C VAL A 112 -3.12 -5.09 -0.18
N PHE A 113 -2.53 -6.04 0.56
CA PHE A 113 -1.91 -5.74 1.85
C PHE A 113 -0.69 -4.83 1.70
N GLN A 114 0.18 -5.10 0.72
CA GLN A 114 1.32 -4.25 0.41
C GLN A 114 0.89 -2.84 -0.02
N LEU A 115 -0.17 -2.73 -0.82
CA LEU A 115 -0.77 -1.44 -1.16
C LEU A 115 -1.32 -0.73 0.09
N GLY A 116 -1.89 -1.46 1.05
CA GLY A 116 -2.31 -0.92 2.34
C GLY A 116 -1.15 -0.36 3.15
N ILE A 117 0.00 -1.06 3.19
CA ILE A 117 1.21 -0.54 3.87
C ILE A 117 1.67 0.76 3.22
N LEU A 118 1.77 0.78 1.89
CA LEU A 118 2.16 1.98 1.15
C LEU A 118 1.18 3.13 1.39
N PHE A 119 -0.14 2.87 1.34
CA PHE A 119 -1.15 3.87 1.60
C PHE A 119 -1.01 4.46 3.01
N TYR A 120 -0.86 3.61 4.03
CA TYR A 120 -0.62 4.05 5.40
C TYR A 120 0.63 4.95 5.47
N GLN A 121 1.74 4.52 4.88
CA GLN A 121 3.00 5.27 4.93
C GLN A 121 2.91 6.64 4.26
N LEU A 122 2.16 6.76 3.16
CA LEU A 122 1.92 8.04 2.51
C LEU A 122 1.06 8.99 3.36
N VAL A 123 0.13 8.44 4.16
CA VAL A 123 -0.74 9.24 5.04
C VAL A 123 -0.02 9.65 6.33
N ALA A 124 0.80 8.77 6.90
CA ALA A 124 1.30 8.92 8.28
C ALA A 124 2.82 8.90 8.41
N GLY A 125 3.58 8.87 7.31
CA GLY A 125 5.04 9.00 7.30
C GLY A 125 5.83 7.92 8.06
N CYS A 126 5.16 6.84 8.46
CA CYS A 126 5.74 5.76 9.23
C CYS A 126 5.09 4.43 8.87
N HIS A 127 5.70 3.32 9.30
CA HIS A 127 5.14 1.99 9.06
C HIS A 127 3.92 1.71 9.96
N PRO A 128 2.84 1.07 9.45
CA PRO A 128 1.62 0.77 10.25
C PRO A 128 1.88 0.02 11.55
N PHE A 129 2.95 -0.77 11.57
CA PHE A 129 3.31 -1.65 12.68
C PHE A 129 4.61 -1.23 13.38
N ALA A 130 5.05 0.03 13.22
CA ALA A 130 6.32 0.53 13.78
C ALA A 130 6.42 0.40 15.31
N ARG A 131 5.29 0.36 16.05
CA ARG A 131 5.29 0.13 17.51
C ARG A 131 5.77 -1.27 17.92
N VAL A 132 6.00 -2.16 16.96
CA VAL A 132 6.57 -3.50 17.18
C VAL A 132 8.07 -3.53 16.88
N ALA A 133 8.64 -2.45 16.35
CA ALA A 133 10.10 -2.30 16.27
C ALA A 133 10.61 -2.08 17.69
N PHE A 134 11.20 -3.13 18.25
CA PHE A 134 11.85 -3.09 19.55
C PHE A 134 13.03 -2.11 19.50
N THR A 135 13.36 -1.58 20.69
CA THR A 135 14.53 -0.76 21.04
C THR A 135 15.68 -0.74 20.02
N GLU A 136 16.05 0.49 19.62
CA GLU A 136 17.19 0.88 18.77
C GLU A 136 18.23 -0.23 18.50
N GLY A 137 18.32 -0.67 17.24
CA GLY A 137 19.33 -1.61 16.75
C GLY A 137 19.46 -1.57 15.22
N ASP A 138 20.33 -2.41 14.65
CA ASP A 138 20.57 -2.47 13.19
C ASP A 138 19.26 -2.62 12.40
N ALA A 139 18.97 -1.69 11.47
CA ALA A 139 17.73 -1.63 10.69
C ALA A 139 17.34 -2.97 10.02
N TYR A 140 18.32 -3.80 9.65
CA TYR A 140 18.06 -5.15 9.11
C TYR A 140 17.41 -6.08 10.15
N ARG A 141 17.86 -6.03 11.42
CA ARG A 141 17.27 -6.82 12.51
C ARG A 141 15.87 -6.35 12.84
N GLU A 142 15.60 -5.05 12.74
CA GLU A 142 14.26 -4.49 12.91
C GLU A 142 13.30 -4.99 11.83
N SER A 143 13.74 -5.07 10.57
CA SER A 143 12.92 -5.55 9.46
C SER A 143 12.54 -7.04 9.57
N GLU A 144 13.46 -7.90 10.00
CA GLU A 144 13.18 -9.32 10.23
C GLU A 144 12.30 -9.55 11.47
N GLN A 145 12.49 -8.75 12.53
CA GLN A 145 11.61 -8.76 13.70
C GLN A 145 10.19 -8.34 13.33
N LEU A 146 10.04 -7.32 12.47
CA LEU A 146 8.76 -6.88 11.96
C LEU A 146 8.08 -7.98 11.14
N LYS A 147 8.79 -8.63 10.22
CA LYS A 147 8.29 -9.79 9.48
C LYS A 147 7.80 -10.90 10.42
N TYR A 148 8.61 -11.26 11.41
CA TYR A 148 8.23 -12.25 12.42
C TYR A 148 7.00 -11.82 13.23
N ALA A 149 6.93 -10.56 13.62
CA ALA A 149 5.81 -10.01 14.38
C ALA A 149 4.51 -10.02 13.57
N LEU A 150 4.54 -9.62 12.30
CA LEU A 150 3.38 -9.68 11.41
C LEU A 150 2.87 -11.12 11.26
N ALA A 151 3.77 -12.08 11.14
CA ALA A 151 3.45 -13.49 11.02
C ALA A 151 2.82 -14.08 12.30
N ASN A 152 3.45 -13.86 13.45
CA ASN A 152 3.18 -14.66 14.65
C ASN A 152 2.41 -13.91 15.73
N VAL A 153 2.61 -12.60 15.86
CA VAL A 153 2.02 -11.78 16.92
C VAL A 153 0.83 -10.98 16.38
N TYR A 154 0.92 -10.54 15.13
CA TYR A 154 0.01 -9.61 14.45
C TYR A 154 -0.51 -8.50 15.37
N VAL A 155 0.21 -7.40 15.43
CA VAL A 155 -0.23 -6.21 16.14
C VAL A 155 -1.15 -5.41 15.24
N GLN A 156 -2.18 -4.78 15.79
CA GLN A 156 -3.07 -3.91 15.01
C GLN A 156 -2.29 -2.70 14.46
N PRO A 157 -2.57 -2.24 13.23
CA PRO A 157 -1.98 -1.01 12.70
C PRO A 157 -2.31 0.20 13.58
N ASN A 158 -1.40 1.16 13.68
CA ASN A 158 -1.55 2.32 14.58
C ASN A 158 -2.24 3.53 13.92
N PHE A 159 -3.56 3.62 13.98
CA PHE A 159 -4.28 4.77 13.39
C PHE A 159 -4.34 6.04 14.27
N GLN A 160 -3.39 6.23 15.21
CA GLN A 160 -3.38 7.41 16.11
C GLN A 160 -2.77 8.67 15.48
N HIS A 161 -2.17 8.58 14.29
CA HIS A 161 -1.59 9.75 13.61
C HIS A 161 -2.69 10.78 13.26
N PRO A 162 -2.48 12.09 13.53
CA PRO A 162 -3.51 13.12 13.35
C PRO A 162 -4.15 13.16 11.95
N ARG A 163 -3.38 12.86 10.89
CA ARG A 163 -3.90 12.86 9.51
C ARG A 163 -5.00 11.83 9.26
N PHE A 164 -5.13 10.78 10.08
CA PHE A 164 -6.26 9.85 9.96
C PHE A 164 -7.61 10.47 10.37
N SER A 165 -7.60 11.53 11.19
CA SER A 165 -8.82 12.28 11.49
C SER A 165 -9.37 13.03 10.26
N GLU A 166 -8.49 13.43 9.34
CA GLU A 166 -8.83 14.07 8.06
C GLU A 166 -9.26 13.06 6.98
N CYS A 167 -8.96 11.76 7.18
CA CYS A 167 -9.20 10.73 6.18
C CYS A 167 -10.66 10.24 6.13
N GLY A 168 -11.46 10.49 7.18
CA GLY A 168 -12.83 9.99 7.28
C GLY A 168 -12.93 8.49 6.96
N ASN A 169 -13.85 8.11 6.07
CA ASN A 169 -14.07 6.71 5.66
C ASN A 169 -12.89 6.08 4.89
N LEU A 170 -11.90 6.85 4.40
CA LEU A 170 -10.68 6.26 3.80
C LEU A 170 -9.93 5.39 4.81
N THR A 171 -9.99 5.75 6.10
CA THR A 171 -9.37 4.98 7.18
C THR A 171 -9.98 3.58 7.28
N ASP A 172 -11.27 3.42 7.01
CA ASP A 172 -11.92 2.12 7.06
C ASP A 172 -11.57 1.25 5.86
N ILE A 173 -11.42 1.83 4.67
CA ILE A 173 -10.89 1.13 3.49
C ILE A 173 -9.47 0.63 3.79
N LEU A 174 -8.61 1.49 4.35
CA LEU A 174 -7.24 1.14 4.71
C LEU A 174 -7.18 0.02 5.77
N LYS A 175 -8.06 0.02 6.77
CA LYS A 175 -8.17 -1.08 7.75
C LYS A 175 -8.52 -2.41 7.07
N LEU A 176 -9.43 -2.40 6.09
CA LEU A 176 -9.80 -3.60 5.34
C LEU A 176 -8.61 -4.14 4.53
N MET A 177 -7.85 -3.26 3.88
CA MET A 177 -6.64 -3.64 3.13
C MET A 177 -5.57 -4.25 4.04
N LEU A 178 -5.40 -3.69 5.24
CA LEU A 178 -4.48 -4.15 6.27
C LEU A 178 -5.10 -5.23 7.18
N ASN A 179 -6.05 -6.04 6.71
CA ASN A 179 -6.56 -7.16 7.51
C ASN A 179 -5.53 -8.29 7.60
N LYS A 180 -5.37 -8.93 8.78
CA LYS A 180 -4.49 -10.11 8.94
C LYS A 180 -4.90 -11.23 8.02
N ASN A 181 -6.19 -11.50 7.94
CA ASN A 181 -6.74 -12.60 7.16
C ASN A 181 -6.88 -12.16 5.69
N PRO A 182 -6.17 -12.81 4.74
CA PRO A 182 -6.25 -12.42 3.33
C PRO A 182 -7.65 -12.53 2.73
N GLN A 183 -8.52 -13.40 3.26
CA GLN A 183 -9.91 -13.56 2.78
C GLN A 183 -10.84 -12.41 3.19
N ASP A 184 -10.47 -11.67 4.24
CA ASP A 184 -11.25 -10.54 4.72
C ASP A 184 -10.79 -9.21 4.09
N ARG A 185 -9.78 -9.27 3.20
CA ARG A 185 -9.31 -8.11 2.44
C ARG A 185 -10.19 -7.92 1.19
N PRO A 186 -10.43 -6.67 0.76
CA PRO A 186 -11.06 -6.40 -0.52
C PRO A 186 -10.17 -6.87 -1.66
N THR A 187 -10.74 -7.24 -2.79
CA THR A 187 -9.94 -7.36 -4.02
C THR A 187 -9.47 -5.97 -4.47
N ALA A 188 -8.46 -5.90 -5.34
CA ALA A 188 -8.04 -4.62 -5.92
C ALA A 188 -9.19 -3.91 -6.65
N ASN A 189 -10.12 -4.65 -7.28
CA ASN A 189 -11.33 -4.11 -7.89
C ASN A 189 -12.38 -3.64 -6.87
N ASP A 190 -12.45 -4.26 -5.69
CA ASP A 190 -13.29 -3.76 -4.61
C ASP A 190 -12.72 -2.45 -4.06
N VAL A 191 -11.39 -2.33 -3.95
CA VAL A 191 -10.73 -1.08 -3.55
C VAL A 191 -11.08 0.06 -4.50
N THR A 192 -10.99 -0.12 -5.81
CA THR A 192 -11.39 0.93 -6.77
C THR A 192 -12.87 1.31 -6.60
N SER A 193 -13.74 0.32 -6.40
CA SER A 193 -15.16 0.54 -6.16
C SER A 193 -15.45 1.29 -4.85
N LEU A 194 -14.68 1.03 -3.79
CA LEU A 194 -14.79 1.71 -2.51
C LEU A 194 -14.31 3.16 -2.59
N PHE A 195 -13.22 3.42 -3.31
CA PHE A 195 -12.71 4.77 -3.57
C PHE A 195 -13.73 5.60 -4.38
N ALA A 196 -14.32 5.01 -5.43
CA ALA A 196 -15.36 5.68 -6.21
C ALA A 196 -16.59 6.04 -5.35
N LYS A 197 -17.06 5.13 -4.49
CA LYS A 197 -18.16 5.41 -3.55
C LYS A 197 -17.80 6.51 -2.54
N TRP A 198 -16.58 6.49 -2.02
CA TRP A 198 -16.09 7.51 -1.10
C TRP A 198 -16.04 8.90 -1.78
N SER A 199 -15.55 8.96 -3.02
CA SER A 199 -15.53 10.20 -3.81
C SER A 199 -16.95 10.74 -4.05
N GLN A 200 -17.91 9.87 -4.40
CA GLN A 200 -19.32 10.23 -4.57
C GLN A 200 -20.00 10.71 -3.28
N ALA A 201 -19.51 10.28 -2.12
CA ALA A 201 -20.03 10.67 -0.81
C ALA A 201 -19.45 12.00 -0.27
N GLY A 202 -18.72 12.75 -1.10
CA GLY A 202 -18.12 14.05 -0.74
C GLY A 202 -16.60 14.02 -0.56
N GLY A 203 -15.96 12.85 -0.67
CA GLY A 203 -14.49 12.75 -0.73
C GLY A 203 -13.76 13.36 0.48
N ILE A 204 -12.70 14.11 0.20
CA ILE A 204 -12.05 14.98 1.19
C ILE A 204 -12.87 16.26 1.22
N ASP A 205 -13.33 16.67 2.40
CA ASP A 205 -13.83 18.03 2.62
C ASP A 205 -12.65 19.00 2.46
N ASP A 206 -12.45 19.48 1.24
CA ASP A 206 -11.38 20.43 0.89
C ASP A 206 -11.81 21.89 1.06
N GLY A 207 -13.01 22.12 1.63
CA GLY A 207 -13.57 23.45 1.85
C GLY A 207 -13.88 24.23 0.57
N ARG A 208 -13.91 23.59 -0.61
CA ARG A 208 -14.23 24.24 -1.90
C ARG A 208 -15.68 24.07 -2.35
N ASP A 209 -16.61 23.85 -1.44
CA ASP A 209 -18.04 23.97 -1.75
C ASP A 209 -18.48 25.43 -1.72
N GLY A 210 -18.54 26.05 -2.91
CA GLY A 210 -19.33 27.27 -3.12
C GLY A 210 -18.81 28.19 -4.22
N THR A 211 -19.08 27.88 -5.49
CA THR A 211 -19.71 28.79 -6.49
C THR A 211 -19.71 28.13 -7.87
N HIS A 212 -20.83 27.50 -8.21
CA HIS A 212 -21.35 27.51 -9.59
C HIS A 212 -21.93 28.89 -9.90
#